data_AF-A0A7Y2GY85-F1
#
_entry.id   AF-A0A7Y2GY85-F1
#
_cell.length_a   1.000
_cell.length_b   1.000
_cell.length_c   1.000
_cell.angle_alpha   90.00
_cell.angle_beta   90.00
_cell.angle_gamma   90.00
#
_symmetry.space_group_name_H-M   'P 1'
#
loop_
_entity.id
_entity.type
_entity.pdbx_description
1 polymer ?
#
loop_
_entity_poly.entity_id
_entity_poly.type
_entity_poly.pdbx_seq_one_letter_code
_entity_poly.pdbx_strand_id
1 'polypeptide(L)'
;YYTMMMVIILGIVYLIQAVKDKTIADFSKASIALLIAAFIAVLPNITRLLVTYEYGEVTMRGKSELKAESEKSTGLEKSYAFRWSNGIAETMTILIPHYYGGASATNIGSDSELAQAFQKRGVSAAQAAQLTANAPTYWGKQPITSGPTYFGAGILFLFVLGLQLIRGPDKWWILITTILMTMLSWGNNFPALTDLFFDHYPAYNKFRAVSMMLTLPAFTVPLLAIMVLHRVFTEKLTFKDISKPLYISAGITGGLCLIFALMPSIAGDFKGASDAQLRELGWPVDALIADRKSMLSTDAFRSLFFILATAGAIWAYLNKKLKMQHALIAVGLLFLIDLWMVDKRYLNDDDFVDSQKVEVPYQPTQADQQILNDPDPHFRVFNVALDPFADASTSYFHKSLGGYHGAKLKRYQELIERHIGQNNMSVISMLNTKYFIVNAQGGGAPIAQMNRQAMGNAWFVQSHEIVEDPDAEIAALSDFDPAQTLFVDKRFESQIDPNYKYDSLATINLTEYKANHLTYQSNSRTEQLAVFSEVYYDLGWNAYIDGEQVPHFRGNYILRAMMIPAGEHKVEFKFEPSSYYTGEKIALAGSILLYLGFGGIMFLQVRSIKNDEPVEEVQEKPVKKRSKVKKKNTK
;
A
#
# COMPACT_ATOMS: atom_id res chain seq x y z
N TYR A 1 -7.13 7.98 4.01
CA TYR A 1 -6.36 8.66 5.07
C TYR A 1 -5.50 9.80 4.51
N TYR A 2 -4.51 9.56 3.63
CA TYR A 2 -3.67 10.64 3.08
C TYR A 2 -4.48 11.78 2.45
N THR A 3 -5.51 11.47 1.66
CA THR A 3 -6.46 12.45 1.13
C THR A 3 -7.09 13.33 2.22
N MET A 4 -7.38 12.78 3.40
CA MET A 4 -7.93 13.56 4.52
C MET A 4 -6.91 14.58 5.04
N MET A 5 -5.62 14.22 5.14
CA MET A 5 -4.58 15.19 5.52
C MET A 5 -4.52 16.36 4.53
N MET A 6 -4.60 16.07 3.22
CA MET A 6 -4.68 17.10 2.18
C MET A 6 -5.95 17.96 2.32
N VAL A 7 -7.11 17.36 2.56
CA VAL A 7 -8.38 18.07 2.76
C VAL A 7 -8.35 18.96 4.01
N ILE A 8 -7.70 18.52 5.10
CA ILE A 8 -7.50 19.34 6.30
C ILE A 8 -6.63 20.56 5.98
N ILE A 9 -5.53 20.39 5.25
CA ILE A 9 -4.67 21.49 4.81
C ILE A 9 -5.46 22.47 3.94
N LEU A 10 -6.24 21.97 2.98
CA LEU A 10 -7.14 22.78 2.15
C LEU A 10 -8.13 23.57 3.02
N GLY A 11 -8.80 22.91 3.96
CA GLY A 11 -9.75 23.52 4.89
C GLY A 11 -9.11 24.64 5.72
N ILE A 12 -7.91 24.42 6.27
CA ILE A 12 -7.18 25.42 7.05
C ILE A 12 -6.82 26.64 6.19
N VAL A 13 -6.30 26.42 4.97
CA VAL A 13 -5.91 27.52 4.08
C VAL A 13 -7.12 28.36 3.67
N TYR A 14 -8.23 27.72 3.32
CA TYR A 14 -9.47 28.43 2.98
C TYR A 14 -10.12 29.11 4.20
N LEU A 15 -10.01 28.53 5.40
CA LEU A 15 -10.46 29.17 6.63
C LEU A 15 -9.67 30.47 6.88
N ILE A 16 -8.33 30.43 6.75
CA ILE A 16 -7.49 31.62 6.91
C ILE A 16 -7.90 32.70 5.89
N GLN A 17 -8.18 32.32 4.64
CA GLN A 17 -8.65 33.25 3.62
C GLN A 17 -10.03 33.84 3.97
N ALA A 18 -10.98 33.01 4.40
CA ALA A 18 -12.32 33.46 4.79
C ALA A 18 -12.31 34.41 5.99
N VAL A 19 -11.39 34.20 6.95
CA VAL A 19 -11.17 35.12 8.07
C VAL A 19 -10.65 36.47 7.57
N LYS A 20 -9.69 36.48 6.64
CA LYS A 20 -9.14 37.72 6.05
C LYS A 20 -10.19 38.49 5.23
N ASP A 21 -10.99 37.77 4.46
CA ASP A 21 -11.99 38.35 3.56
C ASP A 21 -13.34 38.63 4.24
N LYS A 22 -13.47 38.28 5.52
CA LYS A 22 -14.71 38.38 6.33
C LYS A 22 -15.89 37.58 5.74
N THR A 23 -15.61 36.46 5.09
CA THR A 23 -16.60 35.54 4.45
C THR A 23 -16.79 34.23 5.21
N ILE A 24 -16.55 34.24 6.54
CA ILE A 24 -16.61 33.04 7.40
C ILE A 24 -17.96 32.32 7.28
N ALA A 25 -19.07 33.05 7.17
CA ALA A 25 -20.40 32.45 7.05
C ALA A 25 -20.55 31.59 5.79
N ASP A 26 -20.01 32.03 4.65
CA ASP A 26 -20.08 31.29 3.40
C ASP A 26 -19.13 30.09 3.41
N PHE A 27 -17.93 30.26 4.00
CA PHE A 27 -17.02 29.14 4.27
C PHE A 27 -17.70 28.06 5.12
N SER A 28 -18.33 28.44 6.24
CA SER A 28 -19.02 27.48 7.12
C SER A 28 -20.13 26.72 6.39
N LYS A 29 -20.96 27.41 5.59
CA LYS A 29 -22.02 26.74 4.79
C LYS A 29 -21.42 25.74 3.80
N ALA A 30 -20.38 26.15 3.07
CA ALA A 30 -19.70 25.28 2.10
C ALA A 30 -19.03 24.08 2.80
N SER A 31 -18.35 24.29 3.92
CA SER A 31 -17.73 23.22 4.70
C SER A 31 -18.77 22.23 5.24
N ILE A 32 -19.91 22.70 5.76
CA ILE A 32 -20.99 21.82 6.21
C ILE A 32 -21.52 20.98 5.03
N ALA A 33 -21.77 21.60 3.88
CA ALA A 33 -22.23 20.88 2.69
C ALA A 33 -21.23 19.81 2.23
N LEU A 34 -19.94 20.14 2.21
CA LEU A 34 -18.87 19.20 1.85
C LEU A 34 -18.70 18.08 2.88
N LEU A 35 -18.84 18.37 4.18
CA LEU A 35 -18.79 17.35 5.23
C LEU A 35 -19.97 16.38 5.13
N ILE A 36 -21.17 16.87 4.82
CA ILE A 36 -22.34 16.02 4.57
C ILE A 36 -22.09 15.13 3.33
N ALA A 37 -21.59 15.71 2.23
CA ALA A 37 -21.27 14.97 1.02
C ALA A 37 -20.19 13.90 1.28
N ALA A 38 -19.14 14.25 2.02
CA ALA A 38 -18.08 13.33 2.41
C ALA A 38 -18.61 12.20 3.31
N PHE A 39 -19.48 12.52 4.27
CA PHE A 39 -20.13 11.53 5.11
C PHE A 39 -20.94 10.54 4.27
N ILE A 40 -21.80 11.01 3.37
CA ILE A 40 -22.59 10.17 2.46
C ILE A 40 -21.66 9.31 1.58
N ALA A 41 -20.57 9.87 1.06
CA ALA A 41 -19.61 9.14 0.23
C ALA A 41 -18.88 8.01 0.97
N VAL A 42 -18.72 8.13 2.29
CA VAL A 42 -18.10 7.09 3.13
C VAL A 42 -19.07 5.94 3.41
N LEU A 43 -20.38 6.20 3.50
CA LEU A 43 -21.37 5.19 3.90
C LEU A 43 -21.34 3.91 3.04
N PRO A 44 -21.30 3.95 1.69
CA PRO A 44 -21.21 2.73 0.87
C PRO A 44 -19.99 1.85 1.17
N ASN A 45 -18.93 2.43 1.75
CA ASN A 45 -17.69 1.73 2.06
C ASN A 45 -17.56 1.37 3.55
N ILE A 46 -18.61 1.61 4.35
CA ILE A 46 -18.53 1.49 5.81
C ILE A 46 -18.27 0.05 6.27
N THR A 47 -18.79 -0.98 5.59
CA THR A 47 -18.51 -2.39 5.91
C THR A 47 -17.02 -2.65 5.93
N ARG A 48 -16.32 -2.27 4.84
CA ARG A 48 -14.88 -2.46 4.72
C ARG A 48 -14.13 -1.68 5.79
N LEU A 49 -14.55 -0.46 6.09
CA LEU A 49 -13.91 0.38 7.10
C LEU A 49 -14.07 -0.17 8.51
N LEU A 50 -15.27 -0.61 8.89
CA LEU A 50 -15.57 -1.19 10.20
C LEU A 50 -14.81 -2.50 10.42
N VAL A 51 -14.89 -3.42 9.47
CA VAL A 51 -14.19 -4.72 9.56
C VAL A 51 -12.67 -4.50 9.60
N THR A 52 -12.13 -3.56 8.80
CA THR A 52 -10.69 -3.24 8.83
C THR A 52 -10.28 -2.59 10.14
N TYR A 53 -11.13 -1.74 10.72
CA TYR A 53 -10.88 -1.08 12.00
C TYR A 53 -10.85 -2.10 13.14
N GLU A 54 -11.90 -2.92 13.24
CA GLU A 54 -12.02 -4.00 14.23
C GLU A 54 -10.86 -5.00 14.13
N TYR A 55 -10.56 -5.48 12.92
CA TYR A 55 -9.42 -6.36 12.68
C TYR A 55 -8.08 -5.68 13.01
N GLY A 56 -7.93 -4.39 12.69
CA GLY A 56 -6.71 -3.63 12.92
C GLY A 56 -6.25 -3.62 14.38
N GLU A 57 -7.18 -3.63 15.34
CA GLU A 57 -6.91 -3.60 16.78
C GLU A 57 -6.28 -4.90 17.31
N VAL A 58 -6.52 -6.05 16.68
CA VAL A 58 -5.94 -7.35 17.09
C VAL A 58 -4.69 -7.74 16.30
N THR A 59 -4.32 -6.95 15.29
CA THR A 59 -3.15 -7.21 14.43
C THR A 59 -1.88 -6.61 15.02
N MET A 60 -0.74 -6.83 14.37
CA MET A 60 0.53 -6.16 14.65
C MET A 60 0.45 -4.62 14.62
N ARG A 61 -0.68 -4.04 14.18
CA ARG A 61 -0.94 -2.59 14.22
C ARG A 61 -1.63 -2.17 15.53
N GLY A 62 -2.21 -3.09 16.27
CA GLY A 62 -2.87 -2.90 17.56
C GLY A 62 -1.90 -2.96 18.74
N LYS A 63 -2.45 -3.02 19.96
CA LYS A 63 -1.65 -3.11 21.20
C LYS A 63 -1.38 -4.58 21.54
N SER A 64 -0.16 -4.87 21.99
CA SER A 64 0.17 -6.18 22.58
C SER A 64 -0.54 -6.36 23.92
N GLU A 65 -0.91 -7.61 24.23
CA GLU A 65 -1.33 -7.99 25.58
C GLU A 65 -0.15 -8.39 26.49
N LEU A 66 1.06 -8.56 25.94
CA LEU A 66 2.28 -8.84 26.70
C LEU A 66 2.82 -7.54 27.31
N LYS A 67 3.04 -7.49 28.62
CA LYS A 67 3.38 -6.26 29.36
C LYS A 67 4.57 -5.51 28.73
N ALA A 68 5.67 -6.21 28.49
CA ALA A 68 6.91 -5.64 27.95
C ALA A 68 6.77 -5.06 26.53
N GLU A 69 5.84 -5.57 25.72
CA GLU A 69 5.57 -5.09 24.36
C GLU A 69 4.49 -4.00 24.34
N SER A 70 3.54 -4.09 25.29
CA SER A 70 2.42 -3.15 25.43
C SER A 70 2.85 -1.75 25.84
N GLU A 71 3.98 -1.62 26.54
CA GLU A 71 4.61 -0.36 26.94
C GLU A 71 5.41 0.30 25.81
N LYS A 72 5.79 -0.45 24.76
CA LYS A 72 6.67 0.06 23.70
C LYS A 72 5.96 0.96 22.69
N SER A 73 4.71 0.67 22.30
CA SER A 73 3.85 1.61 21.54
C SER A 73 2.46 1.03 21.23
N THR A 74 1.51 1.90 20.87
CA THR A 74 0.27 1.53 20.15
C THR A 74 0.48 1.73 18.65
N GLY A 75 0.79 0.70 17.87
CA GLY A 75 1.08 0.86 16.43
C GLY A 75 2.14 -0.09 15.91
N LEU A 76 2.57 0.15 14.67
CA LEU A 76 3.74 -0.54 14.11
C LEU A 76 5.03 -0.08 14.82
N GLU A 77 6.05 -0.93 14.83
CA GLU A 77 7.37 -0.52 15.28
C GLU A 77 7.97 0.52 14.32
N LYS A 78 8.68 1.52 14.86
CA LYS A 78 9.37 2.56 14.05
C LYS A 78 10.38 1.94 13.08
N SER A 79 11.15 0.94 13.54
CA SER A 79 12.10 0.19 12.71
C SER A 79 11.43 -0.41 11.46
N TYR A 80 10.21 -0.93 11.63
CA TYR A 80 9.41 -1.50 10.57
C TYR A 80 8.80 -0.42 9.65
N ALA A 81 8.16 0.61 10.23
CA ALA A 81 7.48 1.66 9.48
C ALA A 81 8.45 2.57 8.70
N PHE A 82 9.63 2.83 9.26
CA PHE A 82 10.65 3.68 8.67
C PHE A 82 11.68 2.89 7.87
N ARG A 83 11.52 1.57 7.74
CA ARG A 83 12.36 0.73 6.85
C ARG A 83 12.37 1.26 5.41
N TRP A 84 11.23 1.81 4.97
CA TRP A 84 11.04 2.41 3.65
C TRP A 84 10.99 3.94 3.75
N SER A 85 12.18 4.54 3.91
CA SER A 85 12.39 5.97 4.06
C SER A 85 13.19 6.52 2.89
N ASN A 86 12.66 7.52 2.17
CA ASN A 86 13.41 8.18 1.10
C ASN A 86 14.58 8.98 1.68
N GLY A 87 15.71 9.03 0.98
CA GLY A 87 16.75 10.02 1.27
C GLY A 87 16.24 11.44 1.01
N ILE A 88 16.73 12.44 1.75
CA ILE A 88 16.33 13.84 1.54
C ILE A 88 16.62 14.27 0.09
N ALA A 89 17.86 14.04 -0.37
CA ALA A 89 18.26 14.34 -1.74
C ALA A 89 17.59 13.41 -2.78
N GLU A 90 17.03 12.27 -2.35
CA GLU A 90 16.31 11.35 -3.24
C GLU A 90 15.01 11.96 -3.77
N THR A 91 14.53 13.02 -3.14
CA THR A 91 13.48 13.91 -3.67
C THR A 91 13.82 14.43 -5.08
N MET A 92 15.10 14.56 -5.44
CA MET A 92 15.51 14.97 -6.79
C MET A 92 15.11 13.97 -7.88
N THR A 93 14.78 12.73 -7.52
CA THR A 93 14.25 11.73 -8.46
C THR A 93 12.91 12.14 -9.09
N ILE A 94 12.17 13.04 -8.44
CA ILE A 94 10.96 13.67 -8.98
C ILE A 94 11.25 14.45 -10.28
N LEU A 95 12.48 14.98 -10.41
CA LEU A 95 12.94 15.75 -11.57
C LEU A 95 13.93 14.99 -12.45
N ILE A 96 14.83 14.17 -11.88
CA ILE A 96 15.88 13.44 -12.60
C ILE A 96 15.80 11.97 -12.19
N PRO A 97 15.20 11.06 -12.98
CA PRO A 97 14.88 9.71 -12.50
C PRO A 97 16.10 8.92 -11.97
N HIS A 98 17.22 8.95 -12.70
CA HIS A 98 18.45 8.29 -12.25
C HIS A 98 19.30 9.07 -11.23
N TYR A 99 18.74 10.07 -10.53
CA TYR A 99 19.50 10.80 -9.50
C TYR A 99 20.15 9.87 -8.45
N TYR A 100 19.46 8.79 -8.07
CA TYR A 100 20.01 7.73 -7.21
C TYR A 100 20.21 6.38 -7.91
N GLY A 101 20.32 6.37 -9.25
CA GLY A 101 20.64 5.17 -10.03
C GLY A 101 19.46 4.24 -10.37
N GLY A 102 18.22 4.62 -10.05
CA GLY A 102 17.03 3.88 -10.47
C GLY A 102 16.68 2.70 -9.57
N ALA A 103 16.40 1.53 -10.15
CA ALA A 103 16.06 0.32 -9.40
C ALA A 103 17.31 -0.31 -8.75
N SER A 104 17.10 -1.11 -7.71
CA SER A 104 18.18 -1.85 -7.03
C SER A 104 18.84 -2.93 -7.89
N ALA A 105 18.17 -3.36 -8.95
CA ALA A 105 18.75 -4.18 -10.01
C ALA A 105 18.32 -3.56 -11.34
N THR A 106 19.30 -3.16 -12.15
CA THR A 106 19.05 -2.54 -13.46
C THR A 106 19.93 -3.22 -14.49
N ASN A 107 19.34 -3.51 -15.66
CA ASN A 107 20.11 -3.90 -16.83
C ASN A 107 20.77 -2.65 -17.42
N ILE A 108 22.09 -2.52 -17.26
CA ILE A 108 22.86 -1.38 -17.79
C ILE A 108 23.52 -1.67 -19.14
N GLY A 109 23.18 -2.80 -19.76
CA GLY A 109 23.66 -3.15 -21.10
C GLY A 109 25.11 -3.66 -21.13
N SER A 110 25.50 -4.13 -22.32
CA SER A 110 26.83 -4.71 -22.61
C SER A 110 27.88 -3.66 -22.97
N ASP A 111 27.46 -2.42 -23.24
CA ASP A 111 28.29 -1.27 -23.59
C ASP A 111 28.66 -0.41 -22.37
N SER A 112 28.10 -0.69 -21.19
CA SER A 112 28.42 -0.03 -19.92
C SER A 112 29.90 -0.07 -19.54
N GLU A 113 30.33 0.91 -18.73
CA GLU A 113 31.68 0.95 -18.18
C GLU A 113 31.98 -0.31 -17.37
N LEU A 114 31.00 -0.80 -16.60
CA LEU A 114 31.08 -2.03 -15.84
C LEU A 114 31.31 -3.25 -16.74
N ALA A 115 30.54 -3.39 -17.83
CA ALA A 115 30.70 -4.49 -18.77
C ALA A 115 32.09 -4.46 -19.42
N GLN A 116 32.55 -3.28 -19.86
CA GLN A 116 33.88 -3.10 -20.43
C GLN A 116 34.99 -3.41 -19.41
N ALA A 117 34.81 -3.03 -18.14
CA ALA A 117 35.78 -3.30 -17.09
C ALA A 117 35.88 -4.80 -16.77
N PHE A 118 34.77 -5.55 -16.80
CA PHE A 118 34.80 -7.01 -16.70
C PHE A 118 35.52 -7.65 -17.89
N GLN A 119 35.25 -7.19 -19.11
CA GLN A 119 35.93 -7.70 -20.30
C GLN A 119 37.44 -7.44 -20.26
N LYS A 120 37.87 -6.25 -19.80
CA LYS A 120 39.30 -5.95 -19.56
C LYS A 120 39.96 -6.86 -18.52
N ARG A 121 39.17 -7.52 -17.66
CA ARG A 121 39.62 -8.51 -16.67
C ARG A 121 39.52 -9.96 -17.18
N GLY A 122 39.25 -10.17 -18.47
CA GLY A 122 39.21 -11.49 -19.09
C GLY A 122 37.85 -12.21 -19.02
N VAL A 123 36.79 -11.52 -18.57
CA VAL A 123 35.42 -12.06 -18.60
C VAL A 123 34.88 -12.00 -20.02
N SER A 124 34.25 -13.09 -20.49
CA SER A 124 33.65 -13.10 -21.83
C SER A 124 32.52 -12.07 -21.97
N ALA A 125 32.26 -11.59 -23.19
CA ALA A 125 31.20 -10.59 -23.42
C ALA A 125 29.81 -11.09 -22.98
N ALA A 126 29.50 -12.37 -23.19
CA ALA A 126 28.24 -12.97 -22.77
C ALA A 126 28.09 -13.00 -21.24
N GLN A 127 29.16 -13.38 -20.53
CA GLN A 127 29.16 -13.40 -19.07
C GLN A 127 29.13 -11.99 -18.49
N ALA A 128 29.83 -11.03 -19.09
CA ALA A 128 29.76 -9.63 -18.69
C ALA A 128 28.35 -9.07 -18.83
N ALA A 129 27.66 -9.35 -19.95
CA ALA A 129 26.27 -8.95 -20.16
C ALA A 129 25.32 -9.57 -19.12
N GLN A 130 25.53 -10.83 -18.73
CA GLN A 130 24.75 -11.47 -17.68
C GLN A 130 24.97 -10.83 -16.31
N LEU A 131 26.22 -10.45 -15.98
CA LEU A 131 26.56 -9.76 -14.73
C LEU A 131 25.99 -8.33 -14.70
N THR A 132 25.93 -7.63 -15.84
CA THR A 132 25.39 -6.28 -15.93
C THR A 132 23.87 -6.21 -16.13
N ALA A 133 23.21 -7.34 -16.42
CA ALA A 133 21.75 -7.42 -16.51
C ALA A 133 21.04 -7.13 -15.17
N ASN A 134 21.70 -7.38 -14.05
CA ASN A 134 21.20 -7.12 -12.70
C ASN A 134 22.18 -6.25 -11.91
N ALA A 135 22.76 -5.22 -12.55
CA ALA A 135 23.74 -4.37 -11.90
C ALA A 135 23.08 -3.59 -10.73
N PRO A 136 23.73 -3.50 -9.56
CA PRO A 136 23.20 -2.78 -8.41
C PRO A 136 23.44 -1.28 -8.58
N THR A 137 22.65 -0.64 -9.44
CA THR A 137 22.83 0.78 -9.77
C THR A 137 22.29 1.71 -8.69
N TYR A 138 21.29 1.30 -7.93
CA TYR A 138 20.79 2.08 -6.80
C TYR A 138 21.85 2.27 -5.72
N TRP A 139 22.04 3.51 -5.30
CA TRP A 139 23.03 3.89 -4.27
C TRP A 139 22.43 4.76 -3.16
N GLY A 140 21.10 4.84 -3.08
CA GLY A 140 20.40 5.57 -2.04
C GLY A 140 20.30 4.81 -0.72
N LYS A 141 19.45 5.31 0.19
CA LYS A 141 19.34 4.79 1.56
C LYS A 141 18.25 3.74 1.75
N GLN A 142 17.41 3.50 0.75
CA GLN A 142 16.38 2.48 0.85
C GLN A 142 16.99 1.07 0.78
N PRO A 143 16.42 0.06 1.46
CA PRO A 143 16.94 -1.30 1.41
C PRO A 143 16.91 -1.89 0.00
N ILE A 144 15.80 -1.69 -0.71
CA ILE A 144 15.64 -1.97 -2.13
C ILE A 144 14.72 -0.91 -2.74
N THR A 145 14.69 -0.80 -4.07
CA THR A 145 13.68 -0.04 -4.81
C THR A 145 13.47 -0.65 -6.19
N SER A 146 12.24 -0.59 -6.70
CA SER A 146 11.88 -1.02 -8.05
C SER A 146 11.96 0.12 -9.07
N GLY A 147 12.29 1.34 -8.64
CA GLY A 147 12.40 2.49 -9.52
C GLY A 147 12.28 3.84 -8.78
N PRO A 148 12.56 4.95 -9.48
CA PRO A 148 12.45 6.29 -8.93
C PRO A 148 11.01 6.75 -8.84
N THR A 149 10.76 7.71 -7.95
CA THR A 149 9.48 8.43 -7.92
C THR A 149 9.59 9.66 -8.83
N TYR A 150 9.34 9.49 -10.13
CA TYR A 150 9.44 10.55 -11.15
C TYR A 150 8.05 11.15 -11.47
N PHE A 151 7.94 12.49 -11.55
CA PHE A 151 6.66 13.15 -11.85
C PHE A 151 6.62 13.85 -13.22
N GLY A 152 7.71 13.81 -13.99
CA GLY A 152 7.82 14.50 -15.29
C GLY A 152 8.49 15.87 -15.18
N ALA A 153 9.56 16.10 -15.95
CA ALA A 153 10.38 17.29 -15.88
C ALA A 153 9.63 18.54 -16.39
N GLY A 154 8.86 18.38 -17.48
CA GLY A 154 7.98 19.45 -17.98
C GLY A 154 6.87 19.83 -16.99
N ILE A 155 6.35 18.84 -16.26
CA ILE A 155 5.32 19.04 -15.23
C ILE A 155 5.92 19.78 -14.02
N LEU A 156 7.11 19.40 -13.56
CA LEU A 156 7.81 20.08 -12.46
C LEU A 156 8.16 21.53 -12.80
N PHE A 157 8.58 21.79 -14.03
CA PHE A 157 8.76 23.15 -14.53
C PHE A 157 7.47 23.98 -14.41
N LEU A 158 6.34 23.43 -14.84
CA LEU A 158 5.04 24.10 -14.73
C LEU A 158 4.59 24.28 -13.28
N PHE A 159 4.90 23.33 -12.41
CA PHE A 159 4.64 23.46 -10.97
C PHE A 159 5.37 24.67 -10.40
N VAL A 160 6.68 24.82 -10.66
CA VAL A 160 7.48 25.97 -10.22
C VAL A 160 6.97 27.27 -10.84
N LEU A 161 6.53 27.24 -12.10
CA LEU A 161 5.87 28.37 -12.75
C LEU A 161 4.54 28.73 -12.06
N GLY A 162 3.79 27.72 -11.62
CA GLY A 162 2.52 27.88 -10.91
C GLY A 162 2.66 28.53 -9.56
N LEU A 163 3.77 28.32 -8.85
CA LEU A 163 4.04 29.02 -7.59
C LEU A 163 4.10 30.55 -7.75
N GLN A 164 4.43 31.02 -8.96
CA GLN A 164 4.51 32.44 -9.29
C GLN A 164 3.23 32.96 -9.97
N LEU A 165 2.64 32.18 -10.88
CA LEU A 165 1.48 32.60 -11.67
C LEU A 165 0.14 32.40 -10.96
N ILE A 166 -0.01 31.33 -10.17
CA ILE A 166 -1.23 31.05 -9.44
C ILE A 166 -1.25 31.89 -8.16
N ARG A 167 -2.37 32.59 -7.95
CA ARG A 167 -2.62 33.46 -6.80
C ARG A 167 -3.75 32.88 -5.96
N GLY A 168 -3.84 33.32 -4.71
CA GLY A 168 -4.90 32.90 -3.80
C GLY A 168 -4.61 31.60 -3.05
N PRO A 169 -5.64 31.04 -2.39
CA PRO A 169 -5.51 29.90 -1.48
C PRO A 169 -5.06 28.62 -2.19
N ASP A 170 -5.42 28.42 -3.47
CA ASP A 170 -5.12 27.19 -4.19
C ASP A 170 -3.64 26.85 -4.27
N LYS A 171 -2.83 27.87 -4.56
CA LYS A 171 -1.37 27.72 -4.55
C LYS A 171 -0.87 27.22 -3.20
N TRP A 172 -1.39 27.77 -2.11
CA TRP A 172 -0.83 27.55 -0.78
C TRP A 172 -1.16 26.17 -0.25
N TRP A 173 -2.40 25.69 -0.38
CA TRP A 173 -2.73 24.34 0.09
C TRP A 173 -2.00 23.27 -0.73
N ILE A 174 -1.87 23.46 -2.05
CA ILE A 174 -1.09 22.57 -2.93
C ILE A 174 0.37 22.56 -2.51
N LEU A 175 0.99 23.72 -2.33
CA LEU A 175 2.40 23.84 -1.94
C LEU A 175 2.66 23.22 -0.57
N ILE A 176 1.85 23.56 0.44
CA ILE A 176 1.98 23.04 1.81
C ILE A 176 1.84 21.52 1.81
N THR A 177 0.83 20.98 1.11
CA THR A 177 0.65 19.53 0.99
C THR A 177 1.86 18.88 0.31
N THR A 178 2.32 19.43 -0.81
CA THR A 178 3.47 18.90 -1.56
C THR A 178 4.72 18.85 -0.68
N ILE A 179 5.03 19.94 0.03
CA ILE A 179 6.21 20.03 0.89
C ILE A 179 6.08 19.08 2.09
N LEU A 180 4.98 19.17 2.84
CA LEU A 180 4.80 18.37 4.06
C LEU A 180 4.85 16.87 3.76
N MET A 181 4.15 16.41 2.73
CA MET A 181 4.10 14.99 2.38
C MET A 181 5.44 14.48 1.83
N THR A 182 6.17 15.32 1.09
CA THR A 182 7.55 14.99 0.67
C THR A 182 8.46 14.85 1.89
N MET A 183 8.39 15.78 2.85
CA MET A 183 9.21 15.76 4.06
C MET A 183 8.88 14.56 4.97
N LEU A 184 7.60 14.21 5.10
CA LEU A 184 7.17 13.01 5.83
C LEU A 184 7.65 11.71 5.18
N SER A 185 7.83 11.70 3.85
CA SER A 185 8.36 10.54 3.14
C SER A 185 9.83 10.22 3.44
N TRP A 186 10.56 11.17 4.03
CA TRP A 186 11.97 11.01 4.36
C TRP A 186 12.21 10.12 5.59
N GLY A 187 11.19 9.91 6.43
CA GLY A 187 11.23 8.97 7.54
C GLY A 187 12.47 9.11 8.44
N ASN A 188 13.27 8.05 8.52
CA ASN A 188 14.53 8.00 9.27
C ASN A 188 15.54 9.09 8.88
N ASN A 189 15.42 9.67 7.69
CA ASN A 189 16.29 10.77 7.24
C ASN A 189 15.85 12.14 7.76
N PHE A 190 14.65 12.26 8.34
CA PHE A 190 14.20 13.48 9.02
C PHE A 190 13.31 13.13 10.24
N PRO A 191 13.93 12.58 11.31
CA PRO A 191 13.20 12.06 12.47
C PRO A 191 12.40 13.15 13.20
N ALA A 192 12.91 14.39 13.29
CA ALA A 192 12.24 15.48 14.00
C ALA A 192 10.79 15.72 13.54
N LEU A 193 10.51 15.62 12.24
CA LEU A 193 9.14 15.74 11.72
C LEU A 193 8.41 14.39 11.76
N THR A 194 9.07 13.31 11.36
CA THR A 194 8.43 12.01 11.20
C THR A 194 8.00 11.44 12.56
N ASP A 195 8.84 11.56 13.59
CA ASP A 195 8.53 11.10 14.95
C ASP A 195 7.37 11.91 15.55
N LEU A 196 7.33 13.24 15.34
CA LEU A 196 6.20 14.07 15.76
C LEU A 196 4.87 13.53 15.21
N PHE A 197 4.84 13.17 13.93
CA PHE A 197 3.64 12.59 13.31
C PHE A 197 3.39 11.16 13.77
N PHE A 198 4.42 10.34 13.91
CA PHE A 198 4.29 8.95 14.32
C PHE A 198 3.76 8.79 15.74
N ASP A 199 4.26 9.61 16.66
CA ASP A 199 3.96 9.49 18.08
C ASP A 199 2.66 10.23 18.46
N HIS A 200 2.26 11.27 17.71
CA HIS A 200 1.14 12.13 18.09
C HIS A 200 0.02 12.28 17.05
N TYR A 201 0.26 12.02 15.76
CA TYR A 201 -0.76 12.21 14.73
C TYR A 201 -1.64 10.95 14.59
N PRO A 202 -2.97 11.06 14.71
CA PRO A 202 -3.87 9.91 14.73
C PRO A 202 -3.69 8.98 13.53
N ALA A 203 -3.59 7.67 13.79
CA ALA A 203 -3.45 6.60 12.79
C ALA A 203 -2.17 6.65 11.91
N TYR A 204 -1.27 7.62 12.07
CA TYR A 204 -0.03 7.68 11.29
C TYR A 204 0.88 6.47 11.56
N ASN A 205 0.97 6.01 12.80
CA ASN A 205 1.73 4.82 13.20
C ASN A 205 1.15 3.48 12.71
N LYS A 206 0.07 3.50 11.94
CA LYS A 206 -0.54 2.29 11.33
C LYS A 206 -0.03 2.05 9.90
N PHE A 207 0.79 2.95 9.34
CA PHE A 207 1.32 2.85 7.97
C PHE A 207 2.69 2.16 7.93
N ARG A 208 2.83 1.20 7.02
CA ARG A 208 4.02 0.34 6.88
C ARG A 208 5.22 1.01 6.18
N ALA A 209 4.98 1.98 5.29
CA ALA A 209 6.04 2.62 4.52
C ALA A 209 5.72 4.12 4.39
N VAL A 210 6.55 4.94 5.01
CA VAL A 210 6.43 6.41 4.96
C VAL A 210 6.75 6.96 3.57
N SER A 211 7.53 6.24 2.75
CA SER A 211 7.78 6.61 1.35
C SER A 211 6.49 6.76 0.52
N MET A 212 5.41 6.04 0.87
CA MET A 212 4.09 6.18 0.23
C MET A 212 3.46 7.56 0.39
N MET A 213 3.97 8.43 1.27
CA MET A 213 3.50 9.82 1.35
C MET A 213 3.70 10.58 0.04
N LEU A 214 4.66 10.17 -0.81
CA LEU A 214 4.92 10.77 -2.12
C LEU A 214 3.76 10.62 -3.11
N THR A 215 2.78 9.75 -2.87
CA THR A 215 1.59 9.64 -3.73
C THR A 215 0.76 10.93 -3.73
N LEU A 216 0.78 11.73 -2.65
CA LEU A 216 0.10 13.03 -2.62
C LEU A 216 0.83 14.10 -3.45
N PRO A 217 2.15 14.32 -3.29
CA PRO A 217 2.94 15.13 -4.22
C PRO A 217 2.75 14.73 -5.69
N ALA A 218 2.65 13.43 -5.99
CA ALA A 218 2.39 12.93 -7.34
C ALA A 218 1.04 13.41 -7.92
N PHE A 219 0.09 13.79 -7.05
CA PHE A 219 -1.18 14.39 -7.45
C PHE A 219 -1.13 15.92 -7.45
N THR A 220 -0.60 16.54 -6.39
CA THR A 220 -0.62 18.00 -6.20
C THR A 220 0.30 18.73 -7.18
N VAL A 221 1.42 18.12 -7.57
CA VAL A 221 2.36 18.70 -8.53
C VAL A 221 1.73 18.84 -9.93
N PRO A 222 1.18 17.77 -10.54
CA PRO A 222 0.42 17.88 -11.78
C PRO A 222 -0.80 18.80 -11.68
N LEU A 223 -1.50 18.81 -10.54
CA LEU A 223 -2.67 19.68 -10.36
C LEU A 223 -2.31 21.15 -10.56
N LEU A 224 -1.28 21.65 -9.88
CA LEU A 224 -0.85 23.05 -10.04
C LEU A 224 -0.31 23.32 -11.45
N ALA A 225 0.40 22.36 -12.05
CA ALA A 225 0.87 22.48 -13.43
C ALA A 225 -0.28 22.64 -14.44
N ILE A 226 -1.36 21.87 -14.29
CA ILE A 226 -2.55 21.97 -15.13
C ILE A 226 -3.28 23.30 -14.90
N MET A 227 -3.36 23.78 -13.65
CA MET A 227 -3.93 25.11 -13.36
C MET A 227 -3.17 26.22 -14.09
N VAL A 228 -1.84 26.11 -14.23
CA VAL A 228 -1.03 27.04 -15.02
C VAL A 228 -1.42 27.00 -16.49
N LEU A 229 -1.52 25.81 -17.08
CA LEU A 229 -1.93 25.67 -18.49
C LEU A 229 -3.32 26.26 -18.70
N HIS A 230 -4.29 25.93 -17.84
CA HIS A 230 -5.62 26.51 -17.88
C HIS A 230 -5.55 28.04 -17.87
N ARG A 231 -4.84 28.64 -16.91
CA ARG A 231 -4.68 30.09 -16.81
C ARG A 231 -4.04 30.71 -18.06
N VAL A 232 -2.97 30.10 -18.58
CA VAL A 232 -2.26 30.60 -19.77
C VAL A 232 -3.15 30.58 -21.01
N PHE A 233 -3.93 29.51 -21.21
CA PHE A 233 -4.73 29.33 -22.42
C PHE A 233 -6.13 29.96 -22.36
N THR A 234 -6.76 30.07 -21.18
CA THR A 234 -8.11 30.65 -21.05
C THR A 234 -8.11 32.14 -20.75
N GLU A 235 -7.19 32.64 -19.91
CA GLU A 235 -7.13 34.06 -19.54
C GLU A 235 -6.37 34.92 -20.57
N LYS A 236 -5.92 34.34 -21.70
CA LYS A 236 -5.22 35.03 -22.80
C LYS A 236 -4.05 35.92 -22.35
N LEU A 237 -3.25 35.42 -21.41
CA LEU A 237 -2.06 36.11 -20.92
C LEU A 237 -1.11 36.47 -22.07
N THR A 238 -0.42 37.60 -21.95
CA THR A 238 0.60 38.00 -22.92
C THR A 238 1.99 37.52 -22.48
N PHE A 239 2.94 37.47 -23.41
CA PHE A 239 4.32 37.11 -23.06
C PHE A 239 4.92 38.05 -22.00
N LYS A 240 4.55 39.34 -22.01
CA LYS A 240 5.02 40.32 -21.02
C LYS A 240 4.53 39.99 -19.61
N ASP A 241 3.35 39.41 -19.47
CA ASP A 241 2.76 39.07 -18.18
C ASP A 241 3.48 37.90 -17.50
N ILE A 242 4.06 36.98 -18.28
CA ILE A 242 4.66 35.76 -17.75
C ILE A 242 6.17 35.61 -17.99
N SER A 243 6.81 36.49 -18.76
CA SER A 243 8.21 36.33 -19.16
C SER A 243 9.14 36.13 -17.97
N LYS A 244 9.04 36.97 -16.93
CA LYS A 244 9.85 36.85 -15.72
C LYS A 244 9.58 35.52 -14.97
N PRO A 245 8.33 35.16 -14.63
CA PRO A 245 8.02 33.84 -14.07
C PRO A 245 8.53 32.66 -14.91
N LEU A 246 8.38 32.74 -16.23
CA LEU A 246 8.82 31.72 -17.18
C LEU A 246 10.34 31.51 -17.11
N TYR A 247 11.11 32.60 -17.20
CA TYR A 247 12.58 32.54 -17.14
C TYR A 247 13.09 32.09 -15.78
N ILE A 248 12.48 32.55 -14.68
CA ILE A 248 12.85 32.10 -13.33
C ILE A 248 12.58 30.60 -13.19
N SER A 249 11.42 30.12 -13.62
CA SER A 249 11.05 28.71 -13.47
C SER A 249 11.93 27.81 -14.32
N ALA A 250 12.15 28.17 -15.59
CA ALA A 250 13.05 27.45 -16.49
C ALA A 250 14.51 27.52 -16.00
N GLY A 251 14.93 28.64 -15.44
CA GLY A 251 16.26 28.81 -14.85
C GLY A 251 16.47 27.97 -13.59
N ILE A 252 15.47 27.86 -12.73
CA ILE A 252 15.53 26.99 -11.53
C ILE A 252 15.56 25.53 -11.94
N THR A 253 14.56 25.05 -12.67
CA THR A 253 14.47 23.61 -12.98
C THR A 253 15.51 23.19 -14.00
N GLY A 254 15.66 23.96 -15.08
CA GLY A 254 16.65 23.70 -16.13
C GLY A 254 18.07 23.94 -15.67
N GLY A 255 18.32 24.97 -14.86
CA GLY A 255 19.64 25.23 -14.28
C GLY A 255 20.09 24.11 -13.35
N LEU A 256 19.20 23.60 -12.49
CA LEU A 256 19.49 22.41 -11.68
C LEU A 256 19.82 21.19 -12.55
N CYS A 257 19.02 20.92 -13.58
CA CYS A 257 19.32 19.84 -14.52
C CYS A 257 20.67 20.03 -15.22
N LEU A 258 21.01 21.26 -15.65
CA LEU A 258 22.28 21.54 -16.32
C LEU A 258 23.48 21.34 -15.38
N ILE A 259 23.37 21.77 -14.12
CA ILE A 259 24.42 21.55 -13.11
C ILE A 259 24.69 20.06 -12.95
N PHE A 260 23.64 19.25 -12.76
CA PHE A 260 23.77 17.81 -12.58
C PHE A 260 24.18 17.05 -13.85
N ALA A 261 23.81 17.57 -15.02
CA ALA A 261 24.24 17.04 -16.30
C ALA A 261 25.75 17.21 -16.51
N LEU A 262 26.30 18.39 -16.19
CA LEU A 262 27.72 18.70 -16.41
C LEU A 262 28.62 18.28 -15.24
N MET A 263 28.10 18.30 -14.02
CA MET A 263 28.85 18.04 -12.79
C MET A 263 28.06 17.06 -11.89
N PRO A 264 27.85 15.81 -12.34
CA PRO A 264 27.08 14.82 -11.57
C PRO A 264 27.68 14.56 -10.18
N SER A 265 29.00 14.71 -10.00
CA SER A 265 29.70 14.57 -8.71
C SER A 265 29.19 15.50 -7.60
N ILE A 266 28.44 16.56 -7.91
CA ILE A 266 27.80 17.42 -6.90
C ILE A 266 26.70 16.66 -6.15
N ALA A 267 26.08 15.65 -6.77
CA ALA A 267 25.02 14.86 -6.16
C ALA A 267 25.52 13.94 -5.02
N GLY A 268 26.81 13.56 -5.03
CA GLY A 268 27.39 12.67 -4.04
C GLY A 268 28.57 11.86 -4.57
N ASP A 269 28.98 10.83 -3.81
CA ASP A 269 30.09 9.95 -4.17
C ASP A 269 29.67 8.72 -4.99
N PHE A 270 28.35 8.51 -5.18
CA PHE A 270 27.74 7.42 -5.93
C PHE A 270 28.06 6.02 -5.38
N LYS A 271 28.41 5.92 -4.09
CA LYS A 271 28.69 4.64 -3.44
C LYS A 271 27.43 4.04 -2.83
N GLY A 272 27.17 2.78 -3.14
CA GLY A 272 26.06 1.99 -2.61
C GLY A 272 26.46 1.12 -1.41
N ALA A 273 25.47 0.64 -0.67
CA ALA A 273 25.70 -0.19 0.53
C ALA A 273 26.42 -1.51 0.23
N SER A 274 26.18 -2.10 -0.95
CA SER A 274 26.78 -3.37 -1.38
C SER A 274 28.20 -3.24 -1.96
N ASP A 275 28.68 -2.02 -2.20
CA ASP A 275 29.91 -1.79 -2.99
C ASP A 275 31.17 -2.38 -2.32
N ALA A 276 31.24 -2.36 -0.99
CA ALA A 276 32.36 -2.97 -0.26
C ALA A 276 32.42 -4.48 -0.49
N GLN A 277 31.29 -5.16 -0.32
CA GLN A 277 31.16 -6.60 -0.55
C GLN A 277 31.42 -6.97 -2.02
N LEU A 278 30.91 -6.19 -2.97
CA LEU A 278 31.17 -6.42 -4.40
C LEU A 278 32.66 -6.31 -4.73
N ARG A 279 33.37 -5.35 -4.11
CA ARG A 279 34.82 -5.21 -4.28
C ARG A 279 35.56 -6.45 -3.77
N GLU A 280 35.15 -7.01 -2.63
CA GLU A 280 35.70 -8.28 -2.11
C GLU A 280 35.43 -9.46 -3.04
N LEU A 281 34.27 -9.49 -3.70
CA LEU A 281 33.91 -10.46 -4.74
C LEU A 281 34.61 -10.20 -6.09
N GLY A 282 35.53 -9.23 -6.17
CA GLY A 282 36.32 -8.95 -7.36
C GLY A 282 35.64 -8.08 -8.43
N TRP A 283 34.50 -7.44 -8.11
CA TRP A 283 33.83 -6.53 -9.05
C TRP A 283 34.64 -5.25 -9.30
N PRO A 284 34.64 -4.69 -10.53
CA PRO A 284 35.23 -3.38 -10.81
C PRO A 284 34.26 -2.27 -10.38
N VAL A 285 34.12 -2.08 -9.08
CA VAL A 285 33.16 -1.13 -8.47
C VAL A 285 33.36 0.31 -8.96
N ASP A 286 34.58 0.72 -9.29
CA ASP A 286 34.82 2.08 -9.78
C ASP A 286 34.20 2.32 -11.16
N ALA A 287 34.07 1.26 -11.98
CA ALA A 287 33.34 1.31 -13.25
C ALA A 287 31.83 1.39 -13.03
N LEU A 288 31.30 0.65 -12.04
CA LEU A 288 29.90 0.78 -11.62
C LEU A 288 29.58 2.20 -11.12
N ILE A 289 30.49 2.82 -10.38
CA ILE A 289 30.36 4.23 -9.95
C ILE A 289 30.34 5.17 -11.15
N ALA A 290 31.16 4.91 -12.19
CA ALA A 290 31.16 5.69 -13.43
C ALA A 290 29.82 5.55 -14.18
N ASP A 291 29.26 4.34 -14.27
CA ASP A 291 27.94 4.12 -14.86
C ASP A 291 26.86 4.90 -14.09
N ARG A 292 26.82 4.84 -12.76
CA ARG A 292 25.86 5.60 -11.94
C ARG A 292 25.94 7.12 -12.19
N LYS A 293 27.15 7.66 -12.36
CA LYS A 293 27.36 9.08 -12.71
C LYS A 293 26.83 9.41 -14.11
N SER A 294 27.12 8.53 -15.07
CA SER A 294 26.64 8.66 -16.46
C SER A 294 25.12 8.66 -16.50
N MET A 295 24.47 7.71 -15.80
CA MET A 295 23.01 7.61 -15.72
C MET A 295 22.36 8.89 -15.21
N LEU A 296 22.89 9.48 -14.13
CA LEU A 296 22.40 10.76 -13.60
C LEU A 296 22.58 11.88 -14.63
N SER A 297 23.76 12.00 -15.23
CA SER A 297 24.07 13.03 -16.22
C SER A 297 23.15 12.96 -17.45
N THR A 298 22.96 11.76 -18.01
CA THR A 298 22.08 11.52 -19.16
C THR A 298 20.64 11.91 -18.85
N ASP A 299 20.10 11.49 -17.71
CA ASP A 299 18.73 11.82 -17.33
C ASP A 299 18.56 13.31 -16.98
N ALA A 300 19.61 13.96 -16.49
CA ALA A 300 19.60 15.40 -16.26
C ALA A 300 19.54 16.17 -17.60
N PHE A 301 20.28 15.75 -18.63
CA PHE A 301 20.14 16.30 -19.99
C PHE A 301 18.75 16.05 -20.58
N ARG A 302 18.21 14.84 -20.40
CA ARG A 302 16.85 14.50 -20.85
C ARG A 302 15.81 15.43 -20.21
N SER A 303 15.89 15.60 -18.90
CA SER A 303 14.98 16.44 -18.13
C SER A 303 15.09 17.92 -18.55
N LEU A 304 16.32 18.41 -18.78
CA LEU A 304 16.57 19.74 -19.34
C LEU A 304 15.88 19.92 -20.69
N PHE A 305 15.98 18.95 -21.59
CA PHE A 305 15.31 18.99 -22.89
C PHE A 305 13.78 19.15 -22.73
N PHE A 306 13.13 18.32 -21.90
CA PHE A 306 11.68 18.39 -21.71
C PHE A 306 11.23 19.70 -21.05
N ILE A 307 12.02 20.25 -20.12
CA ILE A 307 11.78 21.58 -19.54
C ILE A 307 11.82 22.66 -20.63
N LEU A 308 12.89 22.70 -21.41
CA LEU A 308 13.09 23.72 -22.45
C LEU A 308 12.06 23.58 -23.57
N ALA A 309 11.71 22.36 -23.97
CA ALA A 309 10.68 22.10 -24.97
C ALA A 309 9.29 22.56 -24.47
N THR A 310 8.95 22.28 -23.21
CA THR A 310 7.68 22.72 -22.60
C THR A 310 7.63 24.24 -22.49
N ALA A 311 8.70 24.87 -22.00
CA ALA A 311 8.81 26.33 -21.93
C ALA A 311 8.75 26.96 -23.33
N GLY A 312 9.39 26.34 -24.32
CA GLY A 312 9.39 26.74 -25.73
C GLY A 312 8.01 26.66 -26.37
N ALA A 313 7.22 25.62 -26.08
CA ALA A 313 5.84 25.49 -26.56
C ALA A 313 4.94 26.61 -26.01
N ILE A 314 5.04 26.90 -24.71
CA ILE A 314 4.32 28.02 -24.06
C ILE A 314 4.75 29.36 -24.66
N TRP A 315 6.06 29.57 -24.80
CA TRP A 315 6.62 30.78 -25.42
C TRP A 315 6.14 30.96 -26.86
N ALA A 316 6.11 29.89 -27.67
CA ALA A 316 5.67 29.94 -29.06
C ALA A 316 4.18 30.30 -29.17
N TYR A 317 3.34 29.75 -28.28
CA TYR A 317 1.93 30.14 -28.18
C TYR A 317 1.77 31.63 -27.85
N LEU A 318 2.45 32.12 -26.81
CA LEU A 318 2.33 33.51 -26.35
C LEU A 318 2.85 34.54 -27.35
N ASN A 319 3.82 34.14 -28.18
CA ASN A 319 4.33 34.94 -29.30
C ASN A 319 3.55 34.72 -30.60
N LYS A 320 2.37 34.09 -30.54
CA LYS A 320 1.48 33.83 -31.68
C LYS A 320 2.13 33.01 -32.81
N LYS A 321 3.21 32.28 -32.53
CA LYS A 321 3.85 31.34 -33.46
C LYS A 321 3.12 30.00 -33.53
N LEU A 322 2.31 29.70 -32.52
CA LEU A 322 1.58 28.45 -32.41
C LEU A 322 0.12 28.70 -31.99
N LYS A 323 -0.83 27.98 -32.60
CA LYS A 323 -2.24 28.04 -32.18
C LYS A 323 -2.43 27.26 -30.86
N MET A 324 -3.42 27.66 -30.06
CA MET A 324 -3.74 27.02 -28.76
C MET A 324 -3.84 25.49 -28.84
N GLN A 325 -4.60 24.96 -29.79
CA GLN A 325 -4.78 23.50 -29.96
C GLN A 325 -3.45 22.77 -30.16
N HIS A 326 -2.56 23.34 -30.98
CA HIS A 326 -1.26 22.76 -31.27
C HIS A 326 -0.33 22.86 -30.05
N ALA A 327 -0.47 23.92 -29.23
CA ALA A 327 0.32 24.08 -28.01
C ALA A 327 -0.05 23.04 -26.98
N LEU A 328 -1.37 22.82 -26.80
CA LEU A 328 -1.89 21.80 -25.91
C LEU A 328 -1.48 20.39 -26.35
N ILE A 329 -1.58 20.08 -27.65
CA ILE A 329 -1.10 18.80 -28.20
C ILE A 329 0.41 18.64 -27.97
N ALA A 330 1.20 19.67 -28.26
CA ALA A 330 2.65 19.62 -28.07
C ALA A 330 3.03 19.38 -26.60
N VAL A 331 2.44 20.12 -25.66
CA VAL A 331 2.69 19.93 -24.22
C VAL A 331 2.20 18.55 -23.75
N GLY A 332 1.04 18.10 -24.20
CA GLY A 332 0.52 16.77 -23.89
C GLY A 332 1.42 15.65 -24.39
N LEU A 333 1.92 15.75 -25.62
CA LEU A 333 2.89 14.81 -26.18
C LEU A 333 4.22 14.84 -25.43
N LEU A 334 4.71 16.03 -25.04
CA LEU A 334 5.93 16.12 -24.24
C LEU A 334 5.78 15.41 -22.90
N PHE A 335 4.64 15.54 -22.20
CA PHE A 335 4.40 14.81 -20.95
C PHE A 335 4.29 13.31 -21.18
N LEU A 336 3.55 12.90 -22.21
CA LEU A 336 3.39 11.49 -22.54
C LEU A 336 4.74 10.85 -22.84
N ILE A 337 5.55 11.46 -23.71
CA ILE A 337 6.85 10.92 -24.11
C ILE A 337 7.80 10.90 -22.91
N ASP A 338 7.86 11.97 -22.11
CA ASP A 338 8.75 12.06 -20.95
C ASP A 338 8.47 10.96 -19.92
N LEU A 339 7.20 10.80 -19.51
CA LEU A 339 6.80 9.77 -18.56
C LEU A 339 6.96 8.37 -19.16
N TRP A 340 6.45 8.15 -20.37
CA TRP A 340 6.53 6.84 -21.04
C TRP A 340 7.97 6.34 -21.20
N MET A 341 8.92 7.23 -21.54
CA MET A 341 10.34 6.85 -21.67
C MET A 341 10.97 6.40 -20.35
N VAL A 342 10.45 6.85 -19.21
CA VAL A 342 10.90 6.42 -17.88
C VAL A 342 10.17 5.16 -17.45
N ASP A 343 8.85 5.15 -17.59
CA ASP A 343 8.00 4.01 -17.19
C ASP A 343 8.40 2.74 -17.94
N LYS A 344 8.69 2.83 -19.25
CA LYS A 344 9.15 1.70 -20.07
C LYS A 344 10.53 1.14 -19.65
N ARG A 345 11.24 1.76 -18.70
CA ARG A 345 12.47 1.18 -18.13
C ARG A 345 12.17 0.16 -17.04
N TYR A 346 11.00 0.25 -16.41
CA TYR A 346 10.59 -0.53 -15.24
C TYR A 346 9.39 -1.43 -15.50
N LEU A 347 8.58 -1.09 -16.50
CA LEU A 347 7.48 -1.92 -17.00
C LEU A 347 7.53 -1.94 -18.52
N ASN A 348 8.05 -3.03 -19.09
CA ASN A 348 8.32 -3.17 -20.51
C ASN A 348 7.83 -4.51 -21.07
N ASP A 349 8.15 -4.75 -22.34
CA ASP A 349 7.65 -5.90 -23.10
C ASP A 349 8.11 -7.25 -22.49
N ASP A 350 9.23 -7.27 -21.75
CA ASP A 350 9.76 -8.46 -21.07
C ASP A 350 9.03 -8.79 -19.76
N ASP A 351 8.29 -7.85 -19.18
CA ASP A 351 7.50 -8.06 -17.95
C ASP A 351 6.17 -8.78 -18.23
N PHE A 352 5.74 -8.84 -19.49
CA PHE A 352 4.54 -9.56 -19.90
C PHE A 352 4.83 -11.07 -19.99
N VAL A 353 4.06 -11.85 -19.24
CA VAL A 353 4.13 -13.31 -19.26
C VAL A 353 2.85 -13.91 -19.85
N ASP A 354 2.95 -15.13 -20.36
CA ASP A 354 1.80 -15.89 -20.86
C ASP A 354 0.73 -16.03 -19.77
N SER A 355 -0.56 -15.94 -20.14
CA SER A 355 -1.70 -16.07 -19.21
C SER A 355 -1.62 -17.34 -18.36
N GLN A 356 -1.11 -18.44 -18.90
CA GLN A 356 -0.96 -19.70 -18.18
C GLN A 356 0.03 -19.57 -17.01
N LYS A 357 1.10 -18.77 -17.14
CA LYS A 357 2.04 -18.49 -16.05
C LYS A 357 1.45 -17.56 -14.99
N VAL A 358 0.45 -16.75 -15.33
CA VAL A 358 -0.27 -15.91 -14.36
C VAL A 358 -1.26 -16.74 -13.55
N GLU A 359 -1.99 -17.64 -14.20
CA GLU A 359 -2.96 -18.51 -13.53
C GLU A 359 -2.29 -19.57 -12.66
N VAL A 360 -1.13 -20.09 -13.09
CA VAL A 360 -0.35 -21.09 -12.36
C VAL A 360 1.09 -20.58 -12.17
N PRO A 361 1.31 -19.61 -11.27
CA PRO A 361 2.60 -18.95 -11.08
C PRO A 361 3.67 -19.85 -10.47
N TYR A 362 3.24 -20.91 -9.77
CA TYR A 362 4.12 -21.85 -9.11
C TYR A 362 3.83 -23.27 -9.61
N GLN A 363 4.89 -24.06 -9.74
CA GLN A 363 4.80 -25.49 -10.04
C GLN A 363 5.12 -26.28 -8.77
N PRO A 364 4.38 -27.36 -8.47
CA PRO A 364 4.62 -28.15 -7.27
C PRO A 364 5.99 -28.82 -7.36
N THR A 365 6.78 -28.69 -6.30
CA THR A 365 8.04 -29.41 -6.13
C THR A 365 7.79 -30.90 -5.90
N GLN A 366 8.85 -31.71 -5.89
CA GLN A 366 8.72 -33.13 -5.53
C GLN A 366 8.22 -33.30 -4.09
N ALA A 367 8.62 -32.43 -3.16
CA ALA A 367 8.10 -32.41 -1.79
C ALA A 367 6.60 -32.12 -1.77
N ASP A 368 6.14 -31.16 -2.58
CA ASP A 368 4.71 -30.84 -2.68
C ASP A 368 3.91 -32.04 -3.19
N GLN A 369 4.41 -32.71 -4.25
CA GLN A 369 3.75 -33.90 -4.80
C GLN A 369 3.67 -35.05 -3.80
N GLN A 370 4.70 -35.24 -2.95
CA GLN A 370 4.67 -36.24 -1.89
C GLN A 370 3.60 -35.93 -0.85
N ILE A 371 3.49 -34.67 -0.43
CA ILE A 371 2.51 -34.21 0.56
C ILE A 371 1.08 -34.31 0.00
N LEU A 372 0.87 -33.97 -1.27
CA LEU A 372 -0.43 -34.03 -1.94
C LEU A 372 -1.01 -35.45 -2.06
N ASN A 373 -0.19 -36.50 -1.85
CA ASN A 373 -0.66 -37.88 -1.82
C ASN A 373 -1.23 -38.30 -0.45
N ASP A 374 -1.12 -37.46 0.59
CA ASP A 374 -1.73 -37.74 1.88
C ASP A 374 -3.27 -37.65 1.76
N PRO A 375 -4.02 -38.70 2.14
CA PRO A 375 -5.47 -38.73 2.00
C PRO A 375 -6.19 -37.76 2.95
N ASP A 376 -5.54 -37.27 4.00
CA ASP A 376 -6.08 -36.26 4.91
C ASP A 376 -5.87 -34.86 4.32
N PRO A 377 -6.92 -34.13 3.90
CA PRO A 377 -6.76 -32.82 3.28
C PRO A 377 -6.56 -31.69 4.32
N HIS A 378 -6.50 -31.98 5.62
CA HIS A 378 -6.63 -30.98 6.68
C HIS A 378 -5.49 -31.03 7.69
N PHE A 379 -4.31 -30.62 7.23
CA PHE A 379 -3.12 -30.34 8.04
C PHE A 379 -2.41 -29.08 7.56
N ARG A 380 -1.45 -28.59 8.36
CA ARG A 380 -0.55 -27.49 7.99
C ARG A 380 0.81 -27.99 7.50
N VAL A 381 1.44 -27.22 6.62
CA VAL A 381 2.80 -27.45 6.10
C VAL A 381 3.70 -26.29 6.49
N PHE A 382 4.89 -26.60 7.00
CA PHE A 382 5.89 -25.59 7.34
C PHE A 382 7.09 -25.68 6.40
N ASN A 383 7.15 -24.76 5.44
CA ASN A 383 8.20 -24.72 4.43
C ASN A 383 9.38 -23.86 4.89
N VAL A 384 10.38 -24.52 5.46
CA VAL A 384 11.63 -23.87 5.92
C VAL A 384 12.74 -23.93 4.86
N ALA A 385 12.46 -24.46 3.67
CA ALA A 385 13.37 -24.36 2.53
C ALA A 385 13.44 -22.92 1.98
N LEU A 386 12.40 -22.12 2.25
CA LEU A 386 12.29 -20.68 1.97
C LEU A 386 12.17 -19.90 3.30
N ASP A 387 12.03 -18.57 3.25
CA ASP A 387 11.58 -17.79 4.42
C ASP A 387 10.07 -18.03 4.64
N PRO A 388 9.66 -18.85 5.63
CA PRO A 388 8.27 -19.25 5.77
C PRO A 388 7.35 -18.09 6.15
N PHE A 389 7.88 -16.96 6.63
CA PHE A 389 7.09 -15.83 7.10
C PHE A 389 7.03 -14.68 6.10
N ALA A 390 7.77 -14.79 4.99
CA ALA A 390 7.77 -13.88 3.85
C ALA A 390 7.34 -14.54 2.52
N ASP A 391 7.31 -15.87 2.44
CA ASP A 391 6.84 -16.63 1.29
C ASP A 391 5.30 -16.68 1.18
N ALA A 392 4.81 -16.68 -0.06
CA ALA A 392 3.40 -16.91 -0.39
C ALA A 392 3.18 -18.18 -1.25
N SER A 393 4.23 -18.73 -1.87
CA SER A 393 4.13 -19.83 -2.84
C SER A 393 3.61 -21.12 -2.20
N THR A 394 4.00 -21.41 -0.95
CA THR A 394 3.54 -22.60 -0.21
C THR A 394 2.01 -22.67 -0.10
N SER A 395 1.35 -21.51 -0.01
CA SER A 395 -0.11 -21.43 0.16
C SER A 395 -0.90 -21.78 -1.10
N TYR A 396 -0.25 -21.90 -2.26
CA TYR A 396 -0.89 -22.36 -3.50
C TYR A 396 -1.20 -23.86 -3.49
N PHE A 397 -0.42 -24.64 -2.72
CA PHE A 397 -0.54 -26.10 -2.69
C PHE A 397 -1.03 -26.61 -1.33
N HIS A 398 -0.67 -25.91 -0.24
CA HIS A 398 -0.90 -26.39 1.12
C HIS A 398 -1.42 -25.29 2.05
N LYS A 399 -2.07 -25.68 3.14
CA LYS A 399 -2.33 -24.76 4.26
C LYS A 399 -1.00 -24.47 4.95
N SER A 400 -0.39 -23.31 4.67
CA SER A 400 0.90 -22.96 5.27
C SER A 400 0.76 -22.64 6.77
N LEU A 401 1.67 -23.18 7.60
CA LEU A 401 1.85 -22.72 9.00
C LEU A 401 2.34 -21.27 9.02
N GLY A 402 3.19 -20.91 8.07
CA GLY A 402 3.71 -19.55 7.91
C GLY A 402 2.79 -18.72 7.02
N GLY A 403 3.36 -18.24 5.91
CA GLY A 403 2.69 -17.38 4.95
C GLY A 403 2.93 -15.90 5.21
N TYR A 404 2.70 -15.12 4.15
CA TYR A 404 2.83 -13.67 4.17
C TYR A 404 1.46 -12.98 4.34
N HIS A 405 1.37 -12.12 5.35
CA HIS A 405 0.24 -11.21 5.53
C HIS A 405 0.74 -9.86 6.05
N GLY A 406 0.30 -8.75 5.45
CA GLY A 406 0.79 -7.40 5.78
C GLY A 406 0.23 -6.79 7.08
N ALA A 407 -0.64 -7.53 7.77
CA ALA A 407 -1.22 -7.19 9.07
C ALA A 407 -1.54 -8.48 9.84
N LYS A 408 -0.53 -9.28 10.19
CA LYS A 408 -0.73 -10.54 10.95
C LYS A 408 -1.39 -10.24 12.30
N LEU A 409 -2.13 -11.20 12.85
CA LEU A 409 -2.61 -11.12 14.24
C LEU A 409 -1.43 -10.93 15.19
N LYS A 410 -1.52 -10.01 16.16
CA LYS A 410 -0.41 -9.68 17.06
C LYS A 410 0.05 -10.90 17.84
N ARG A 411 -0.89 -11.68 18.38
CA ARG A 411 -0.62 -12.95 19.09
C ARG A 411 0.11 -13.97 18.24
N TYR A 412 -0.23 -14.06 16.95
CA TYR A 412 0.45 -14.96 16.03
C TYR A 412 1.88 -14.48 15.73
N GLN A 413 2.08 -13.17 15.58
CA GLN A 413 3.41 -12.58 15.43
C GLN A 413 4.28 -12.84 16.65
N GLU A 414 3.74 -12.69 17.86
CA GLU A 414 4.44 -12.98 19.12
C GLU A 414 4.77 -14.47 19.26
N LEU A 415 3.86 -15.35 18.83
CA LEU A 415 4.10 -16.80 18.79
C LEU A 415 5.20 -17.16 17.78
N ILE A 416 5.26 -16.48 16.64
CA ILE A 416 6.35 -16.63 15.67
C ILE A 416 7.69 -16.25 16.32
N GLU A 417 7.76 -15.09 16.96
CA GLU A 417 9.00 -14.56 17.54
C GLU A 417 9.50 -15.39 18.74
N ARG A 418 8.59 -15.89 19.57
CA ARG A 418 8.93 -16.59 20.82
C ARG A 418 9.01 -18.10 20.69
N HIS A 419 8.32 -18.73 19.74
CA HIS A 419 8.24 -20.19 19.65
C HIS A 419 8.52 -20.73 18.24
N ILE A 420 7.73 -20.36 17.23
CA ILE A 420 7.82 -21.00 15.90
C ILE A 420 9.19 -20.72 15.26
N GLY A 421 9.68 -19.48 15.34
CA GLY A 421 11.00 -19.09 14.84
C GLY A 421 12.17 -19.70 15.62
N GLN A 422 11.92 -20.24 16.81
CA GLN A 422 12.89 -20.97 17.62
C GLN A 422 12.79 -22.50 17.43
N ASN A 423 12.00 -22.97 16.46
CA ASN A 423 11.74 -24.38 16.19
C ASN A 423 11.13 -25.15 17.37
N ASN A 424 10.26 -24.49 18.16
CA ASN A 424 9.53 -25.17 19.23
C ASN A 424 8.54 -26.18 18.67
N MET A 425 8.89 -27.47 18.75
CA MET A 425 8.12 -28.56 18.15
C MET A 425 6.75 -28.79 18.81
N SER A 426 6.60 -28.52 20.10
CA SER A 426 5.30 -28.61 20.79
C SER A 426 4.31 -27.60 20.21
N VAL A 427 4.75 -26.35 20.03
CA VAL A 427 3.93 -25.29 19.41
C VAL A 427 3.62 -25.60 17.94
N ILE A 428 4.62 -26.05 17.18
CA ILE A 428 4.42 -26.41 15.76
C ILE A 428 3.42 -27.58 15.63
N SER A 429 3.48 -28.55 16.53
CA SER A 429 2.63 -29.73 16.53
C SER A 429 1.19 -29.45 16.97
N MET A 430 0.98 -28.58 17.97
CA MET A 430 -0.37 -28.16 18.38
C MET A 430 -1.08 -27.33 17.29
N LEU A 431 -0.32 -26.69 16.40
CA LEU A 431 -0.82 -26.02 15.20
C LEU A 431 -1.06 -27.00 14.03
N ASN A 432 -1.17 -28.30 14.29
CA ASN A 432 -1.47 -29.34 13.31
C ASN A 432 -0.51 -29.33 12.10
N THR A 433 0.77 -29.05 12.35
CA THR A 433 1.78 -29.07 11.29
C THR A 433 2.26 -30.49 11.07
N LYS A 434 1.76 -31.14 10.01
CA LYS A 434 2.04 -32.56 9.70
C LYS A 434 3.27 -32.73 8.81
N TYR A 435 3.63 -31.72 8.02
CA TYR A 435 4.77 -31.79 7.12
C TYR A 435 5.67 -30.56 7.20
N PHE A 436 6.96 -30.80 7.08
CA PHE A 436 7.99 -29.80 6.83
C PHE A 436 8.51 -29.95 5.40
N ILE A 437 8.77 -28.84 4.73
CA ILE A 437 9.57 -28.84 3.50
C ILE A 437 10.94 -28.27 3.87
N VAL A 438 11.98 -29.08 3.70
CA VAL A 438 13.35 -28.73 4.08
C VAL A 438 14.29 -28.85 2.89
N ASN A 439 15.37 -28.06 2.88
CA ASN A 439 16.43 -28.21 1.90
C ASN A 439 17.14 -29.56 2.08
N ALA A 440 17.38 -30.30 1.00
CA ALA A 440 18.10 -31.56 1.06
C ALA A 440 19.57 -31.35 1.46
N GLN A 441 20.09 -32.24 2.31
CA GLN A 441 21.51 -32.26 2.65
C GLN A 441 22.33 -32.50 1.38
N GLY A 442 23.23 -31.57 1.02
CA GLY A 442 24.05 -31.64 -0.19
C GLY A 442 23.55 -30.82 -1.39
N GLY A 443 22.53 -29.97 -1.22
CA GLY A 443 22.10 -29.03 -2.27
C GLY A 443 21.14 -29.61 -3.32
N GLY A 444 20.50 -30.75 -3.01
CA GLY A 444 19.43 -31.33 -3.82
C GLY A 444 18.10 -30.57 -3.70
N ALA A 445 17.10 -31.01 -4.46
CA ALA A 445 15.74 -30.45 -4.38
C ALA A 445 15.13 -30.58 -2.97
N PRO A 446 14.23 -29.67 -2.55
CA PRO A 446 13.56 -29.76 -1.26
C PRO A 446 12.84 -31.09 -1.07
N ILE A 447 12.83 -31.60 0.17
CA ILE A 447 12.20 -32.87 0.54
C ILE A 447 11.12 -32.65 1.60
N ALA A 448 10.09 -33.49 1.59
CA ALA A 448 9.06 -33.51 2.62
C ALA A 448 9.50 -34.36 3.82
N GLN A 449 9.34 -33.83 5.03
CA GLN A 449 9.56 -34.55 6.29
C GLN A 449 8.28 -34.55 7.10
N MET A 450 7.83 -35.73 7.53
CA MET A 450 6.59 -35.89 8.27
C MET A 450 6.83 -35.64 9.77
N ASN A 451 6.02 -34.75 10.35
CA ASN A 451 5.87 -34.60 11.79
C ASN A 451 4.88 -35.64 12.32
N ARG A 452 5.38 -36.63 13.07
CA ARG A 452 4.53 -37.67 13.67
C ARG A 452 3.83 -37.20 14.95
N GLN A 453 4.18 -36.03 15.48
CA GLN A 453 3.62 -35.47 16.71
C GLN A 453 2.49 -34.47 16.45
N ALA A 454 2.10 -34.23 15.19
CA ALA A 454 1.01 -33.32 14.85
C ALA A 454 -0.30 -33.72 15.57
N MET A 455 -0.91 -32.77 16.27
CA MET A 455 -2.05 -33.03 17.16
C MET A 455 -3.38 -33.26 16.43
N GLY A 456 -3.43 -33.04 15.11
CA GLY A 456 -4.68 -33.03 14.36
C GLY A 456 -5.48 -31.74 14.53
N ASN A 457 -6.69 -31.72 13.98
CA ASN A 457 -7.52 -30.51 13.96
C ASN A 457 -8.18 -30.18 15.31
N ALA A 458 -8.36 -31.19 16.17
CA ALA A 458 -8.84 -31.05 17.54
C ALA A 458 -8.44 -32.27 18.37
N TRP A 459 -8.30 -32.09 19.68
CA TRP A 459 -8.03 -33.17 20.63
C TRP A 459 -8.58 -32.82 22.01
N PHE A 460 -8.66 -33.82 22.90
CA PHE A 460 -8.99 -33.64 24.31
C PHE A 460 -7.72 -33.66 25.15
N VAL A 461 -7.66 -32.81 26.18
CA VAL A 461 -6.51 -32.74 27.11
C VAL A 461 -6.83 -33.37 28.45
N GLN A 462 -5.82 -33.98 29.06
CA GLN A 462 -5.98 -34.63 30.35
C GLN A 462 -6.11 -33.63 31.51
N SER A 463 -5.37 -32.53 31.44
CA SER A 463 -5.34 -31.50 32.49
C SER A 463 -5.31 -30.09 31.91
N HIS A 464 -5.58 -29.12 32.77
CA HIS A 464 -5.39 -27.71 32.50
C HIS A 464 -4.57 -27.07 33.62
N GLU A 465 -3.87 -25.99 33.29
CA GLU A 465 -3.17 -25.16 34.26
C GLU A 465 -3.60 -23.70 34.07
N ILE A 466 -4.11 -23.11 35.15
CA ILE A 466 -4.48 -21.70 35.16
C ILE A 466 -3.22 -20.86 35.36
N VAL A 467 -2.98 -19.94 34.44
CA VAL A 467 -1.85 -19.00 34.48
C VAL A 467 -2.35 -17.57 34.66
N GLU A 468 -1.59 -16.75 35.38
CA GLU A 468 -2.08 -15.45 35.85
C GLU A 468 -2.40 -14.45 34.73
N ASP A 469 -1.65 -14.46 33.63
CA ASP A 469 -1.78 -13.49 32.54
C ASP A 469 -1.20 -14.01 31.19
N PRO A 470 -1.34 -13.25 30.09
CA PRO A 470 -0.81 -13.64 28.78
C PRO A 470 0.71 -13.85 28.74
N ASP A 471 1.47 -13.12 29.57
CA ASP A 471 2.92 -13.28 29.64
C ASP A 471 3.29 -14.65 30.21
N ALA A 472 2.59 -15.08 31.27
CA ALA A 472 2.73 -16.42 31.83
C ALA A 472 2.25 -17.50 30.84
N GLU A 473 1.12 -17.28 30.14
CA GLU A 473 0.56 -18.22 29.19
C GLU A 473 1.50 -18.51 28.01
N ILE A 474 2.09 -17.48 27.39
CA ILE A 474 3.05 -17.71 26.31
C ILE A 474 4.36 -18.32 26.82
N ALA A 475 4.83 -17.91 28.01
CA ALA A 475 6.06 -18.45 28.58
C ALA A 475 5.95 -19.96 28.89
N ALA A 476 4.76 -20.41 29.33
CA ALA A 476 4.48 -21.80 29.63
C ALA A 476 4.61 -22.73 28.40
N LEU A 477 4.52 -22.20 27.18
CA LEU A 477 4.67 -22.97 25.94
C LEU A 477 6.11 -23.38 25.61
N SER A 478 7.09 -23.05 26.45
CA SER A 478 8.51 -23.31 26.18
C SER A 478 8.87 -24.79 26.21
N ASP A 479 8.31 -25.55 27.15
CA ASP A 479 8.51 -27.00 27.30
C ASP A 479 7.25 -27.62 27.89
N PHE A 480 6.38 -28.12 27.02
CA PHE A 480 5.11 -28.74 27.41
C PHE A 480 4.67 -29.80 26.40
N ASP A 481 3.84 -30.72 26.85
CA ASP A 481 3.16 -31.68 25.98
C ASP A 481 1.74 -31.18 25.65
N PRO A 482 1.48 -30.76 24.39
CA PRO A 482 0.17 -30.25 24.00
C PRO A 482 -0.92 -31.32 24.05
N ALA A 483 -0.57 -32.61 24.06
CA ALA A 483 -1.54 -33.69 24.21
C ALA A 483 -2.08 -33.82 25.65
N GLN A 484 -1.32 -33.33 26.63
CA GLN A 484 -1.62 -33.56 28.05
C GLN A 484 -2.21 -32.34 28.73
N THR A 485 -1.61 -31.17 28.53
CA THR A 485 -1.91 -29.97 29.32
C THR A 485 -2.34 -28.80 28.43
N LEU A 486 -3.42 -28.13 28.81
CA LEU A 486 -3.83 -26.82 28.28
C LEU A 486 -3.50 -25.72 29.29
N PHE A 487 -2.69 -24.75 28.89
CA PHE A 487 -2.52 -23.52 29.68
C PHE A 487 -3.66 -22.55 29.37
N VAL A 488 -4.27 -22.01 30.42
CA VAL A 488 -5.43 -21.13 30.29
C VAL A 488 -5.24 -19.88 31.13
N ASP A 489 -5.34 -18.73 30.49
CA ASP A 489 -5.33 -17.44 31.17
C ASP A 489 -6.47 -17.36 32.20
N LYS A 490 -6.14 -16.91 33.42
CA LYS A 490 -7.04 -16.79 34.58
C LYS A 490 -8.37 -16.11 34.27
N ARG A 491 -8.42 -15.20 33.29
CA ARG A 491 -9.67 -14.57 32.87
C ARG A 491 -10.72 -15.56 32.34
N PHE A 492 -10.31 -16.76 31.92
CA PHE A 492 -11.15 -17.82 31.37
C PHE A 492 -11.39 -18.98 32.35
N GLU A 493 -10.86 -18.90 33.58
CA GLU A 493 -10.99 -19.96 34.60
C GLU A 493 -12.45 -20.37 34.84
N SER A 494 -13.39 -19.42 34.83
CA SER A 494 -14.82 -19.69 35.03
C SER A 494 -15.50 -20.50 33.92
N GLN A 495 -14.83 -20.70 32.77
CA GLN A 495 -15.36 -21.47 31.65
C GLN A 495 -14.94 -22.95 31.68
N ILE A 496 -14.22 -23.37 32.73
CA ILE A 496 -13.71 -24.73 32.90
C ILE A 496 -14.33 -25.35 34.14
N ASP A 497 -14.82 -26.58 34.04
CA ASP A 497 -15.13 -27.37 35.24
C ASP A 497 -13.82 -27.93 35.83
N PRO A 498 -13.37 -27.50 37.02
CA PRO A 498 -12.14 -28.02 37.61
C PRO A 498 -12.19 -29.53 37.92
N ASN A 499 -13.37 -30.16 37.89
CA ASN A 499 -13.58 -31.56 38.23
C ASN A 499 -13.88 -32.46 37.01
N TYR A 500 -13.68 -31.97 35.78
CA TYR A 500 -13.88 -32.81 34.59
C TYR A 500 -12.99 -34.06 34.65
N LYS A 501 -13.49 -35.17 34.12
CA LYS A 501 -12.79 -36.45 34.14
C LYS A 501 -12.36 -36.82 32.73
N TYR A 502 -11.06 -36.82 32.49
CA TYR A 502 -10.52 -37.22 31.20
C TYR A 502 -10.93 -38.66 30.82
N ASP A 503 -11.46 -38.82 29.61
CA ASP A 503 -11.82 -40.10 29.02
C ASP A 503 -10.82 -40.42 27.92
N SER A 504 -9.94 -41.38 28.18
CA SER A 504 -8.88 -41.78 27.24
C SER A 504 -9.40 -42.41 25.94
N LEU A 505 -10.70 -42.75 25.87
CA LEU A 505 -11.36 -43.28 24.68
C LEU A 505 -12.17 -42.21 23.94
N ALA A 506 -12.21 -40.97 24.45
CA ALA A 506 -12.92 -39.88 23.81
C ALA A 506 -12.27 -39.53 22.46
N THR A 507 -13.10 -39.16 21.49
CA THR A 507 -12.66 -38.79 20.14
C THR A 507 -13.31 -37.49 19.72
N ILE A 508 -12.58 -36.69 18.94
CA ILE A 508 -13.09 -35.50 18.28
C ILE A 508 -12.43 -35.39 16.91
N ASN A 509 -13.23 -35.31 15.85
CA ASN A 509 -12.74 -35.31 14.47
C ASN A 509 -13.40 -34.20 13.67
N LEU A 510 -12.62 -33.51 12.84
CA LEU A 510 -13.12 -32.54 11.87
C LEU A 510 -13.80 -33.30 10.72
N THR A 511 -15.09 -33.04 10.50
CA THR A 511 -15.89 -33.68 9.45
C THR A 511 -16.15 -32.76 8.26
N GLU A 512 -16.10 -31.44 8.47
CA GLU A 512 -16.27 -30.45 7.41
C GLU A 512 -15.37 -29.24 7.65
N TYR A 513 -14.67 -28.79 6.59
CA TYR A 513 -13.83 -27.60 6.61
C TYR A 513 -14.25 -26.60 5.54
N LYS A 514 -14.62 -25.40 5.96
CA LYS A 514 -14.74 -24.19 5.14
C LYS A 514 -14.07 -23.03 5.85
N ALA A 515 -13.63 -22.02 5.09
CA ALA A 515 -12.95 -20.85 5.64
C ALA A 515 -13.77 -20.11 6.72
N ASN A 516 -15.10 -20.19 6.67
CA ASN A 516 -16.04 -19.54 7.59
C ASN A 516 -16.91 -20.52 8.40
N HIS A 517 -16.71 -21.83 8.26
CA HIS A 517 -17.51 -22.84 8.95
C HIS A 517 -16.71 -24.13 9.13
N LEU A 518 -16.58 -24.58 10.37
CA LEU A 518 -15.92 -25.83 10.74
C LEU A 518 -16.91 -26.70 11.50
N THR A 519 -16.96 -27.99 11.16
CA THR A 519 -17.82 -28.97 11.84
C THR A 519 -16.96 -30.11 12.39
N TYR A 520 -17.14 -30.41 13.66
CA TYR A 520 -16.49 -31.51 14.35
C TYR A 520 -17.53 -32.48 14.92
N GLN A 521 -17.20 -33.76 14.93
CA GLN A 521 -17.97 -34.77 15.64
C GLN A 521 -17.18 -35.24 16.85
N SER A 522 -17.75 -35.13 18.04
CA SER A 522 -17.18 -35.63 19.28
C SER A 522 -17.97 -36.78 19.86
N ASN A 523 -17.29 -37.67 20.58
CA ASN A 523 -17.88 -38.73 21.38
C ASN A 523 -17.05 -38.95 22.65
N SER A 524 -17.68 -38.87 23.82
CA SER A 524 -17.04 -39.10 25.12
C SER A 524 -18.04 -39.64 26.16
N ARG A 525 -17.55 -40.37 27.18
CA ARG A 525 -18.38 -40.86 28.30
C ARG A 525 -18.57 -39.85 29.42
N THR A 526 -17.68 -38.88 29.48
CA THR A 526 -17.65 -37.80 30.48
C THR A 526 -17.43 -36.48 29.77
N GLU A 527 -17.74 -35.39 30.45
CA GLU A 527 -17.38 -34.06 29.97
C GLU A 527 -15.86 -33.96 29.74
N GLN A 528 -15.47 -33.37 28.61
CA GLN A 528 -14.06 -33.23 28.20
C GLN A 528 -13.72 -31.78 27.91
N LEU A 529 -12.46 -31.42 28.18
CA LEU A 529 -11.86 -30.17 27.72
C LEU A 529 -11.24 -30.37 26.33
N ALA A 530 -11.86 -29.77 25.32
CA ALA A 530 -11.43 -29.83 23.93
C ALA A 530 -10.51 -28.65 23.57
N VAL A 531 -9.50 -28.93 22.77
CA VAL A 531 -8.62 -27.94 22.13
C VAL A 531 -8.75 -28.08 20.62
N PHE A 532 -8.91 -26.97 19.92
CA PHE A 532 -8.99 -26.93 18.47
C PHE A 532 -7.73 -26.25 17.92
N SER A 533 -7.14 -26.84 16.88
CA SER A 533 -5.96 -26.30 16.19
C SER A 533 -6.33 -25.10 15.29
N GLU A 534 -7.10 -24.17 15.82
CA GLU A 534 -7.62 -22.99 15.14
C GLU A 534 -7.33 -21.74 15.97
N VAL A 535 -6.94 -20.67 15.27
CA VAL A 535 -6.58 -19.43 15.95
C VAL A 535 -7.82 -18.82 16.61
N TYR A 536 -7.70 -18.50 17.89
CA TYR A 536 -8.69 -17.79 18.68
C TYR A 536 -8.83 -16.35 18.17
N TYR A 537 -10.06 -15.99 17.80
CA TYR A 537 -10.43 -14.66 17.34
C TYR A 537 -11.90 -14.40 17.72
N ASP A 538 -12.09 -13.54 18.72
CA ASP A 538 -13.36 -13.29 19.41
C ASP A 538 -14.30 -12.33 18.69
N LEU A 539 -13.85 -11.70 17.60
CA LEU A 539 -14.62 -10.70 16.84
C LEU A 539 -15.40 -11.32 15.68
N GLY A 540 -15.85 -12.58 15.82
CA GLY A 540 -16.78 -13.16 14.85
C GLY A 540 -16.92 -14.67 14.85
N TRP A 541 -16.02 -15.44 15.47
CA TRP A 541 -16.23 -16.88 15.59
C TRP A 541 -17.20 -17.21 16.72
N ASN A 542 -18.30 -17.89 16.38
CA ASN A 542 -19.26 -18.42 17.34
C ASN A 542 -19.16 -19.94 17.37
N ALA A 543 -19.29 -20.54 18.56
CA ALA A 543 -19.31 -21.99 18.76
C ALA A 543 -20.73 -22.47 19.05
N TYR A 544 -21.07 -23.65 18.54
CA TYR A 544 -22.36 -24.29 18.74
C TYR A 544 -22.18 -25.78 19.07
N ILE A 545 -22.93 -26.30 20.03
CA ILE A 545 -23.08 -27.73 20.29
C ILE A 545 -24.51 -28.12 19.96
N ASP A 546 -24.69 -29.05 19.02
CA ASP A 546 -26.00 -29.53 18.57
C ASP A 546 -26.98 -28.42 18.15
N GLY A 547 -26.44 -27.31 17.65
CA GLY A 547 -27.18 -26.14 17.20
C GLY A 547 -27.40 -25.06 18.26
N GLU A 548 -27.08 -25.32 19.53
CA GLU A 548 -27.15 -24.34 20.61
C GLU A 548 -25.83 -23.58 20.74
N GLN A 549 -25.89 -22.25 20.80
CA GLN A 549 -24.70 -21.41 20.93
C GLN A 549 -24.09 -21.55 22.32
N VAL A 550 -22.80 -21.84 22.37
CA VAL A 550 -22.04 -22.01 23.62
C VAL A 550 -20.78 -21.15 23.61
N PRO A 551 -20.27 -20.73 24.78
CA PRO A 551 -19.01 -20.02 24.84
C PRO A 551 -17.83 -20.93 24.47
N HIS A 552 -16.77 -20.32 23.97
CA HIS A 552 -15.45 -20.92 23.82
C HIS A 552 -14.41 -19.88 24.27
N PHE A 553 -13.24 -20.34 24.64
CA PHE A 553 -12.18 -19.49 25.19
C PHE A 553 -10.84 -19.76 24.52
N ARG A 554 -9.84 -18.98 24.93
CA ARG A 554 -8.47 -19.12 24.46
C ARG A 554 -7.68 -20.02 25.39
N GLY A 555 -6.93 -20.95 24.81
CA GLY A 555 -5.90 -21.71 25.52
C GLY A 555 -4.61 -21.80 24.71
N ASN A 556 -3.52 -22.15 25.40
CA ASN A 556 -2.16 -22.17 24.85
C ASN A 556 -1.84 -20.89 24.05
N TYR A 557 -2.25 -19.73 24.57
CA TYR A 557 -2.02 -18.39 24.05
C TYR A 557 -2.71 -18.04 22.71
N ILE A 558 -3.05 -19.02 21.88
CA ILE A 558 -3.48 -18.81 20.49
C ILE A 558 -4.64 -19.69 20.04
N LEU A 559 -4.89 -20.83 20.70
CA LEU A 559 -5.86 -21.83 20.24
C LEU A 559 -7.24 -21.59 20.83
N ARG A 560 -8.27 -22.12 20.17
CA ARG A 560 -9.63 -22.21 20.73
C ARG A 560 -9.73 -23.43 21.64
N ALA A 561 -10.47 -23.29 22.73
CA ALA A 561 -10.80 -24.37 23.63
C ALA A 561 -12.23 -24.22 24.15
N MET A 562 -12.86 -25.34 24.53
CA MET A 562 -14.19 -25.35 25.14
C MET A 562 -14.44 -26.66 25.90
N MET A 563 -15.37 -26.62 26.86
CA MET A 563 -15.93 -27.82 27.47
C MET A 563 -16.97 -28.45 26.54
N ILE A 564 -16.88 -29.76 26.34
CA ILE A 564 -17.87 -30.55 25.59
C ILE A 564 -18.51 -31.55 26.55
N PRO A 565 -19.86 -31.55 26.69
CA PRO A 565 -20.58 -32.49 27.53
C PRO A 565 -20.35 -33.97 27.15
N ALA A 566 -20.71 -34.86 28.06
CA ALA A 566 -20.67 -36.30 27.80
C ALA A 566 -21.71 -36.70 26.75
N GLY A 567 -21.31 -37.52 25.79
CA GLY A 567 -22.18 -38.05 24.74
C GLY A 567 -21.59 -37.85 23.34
N GLU A 568 -22.43 -38.11 22.34
CA GLU A 568 -22.13 -37.80 20.96
C GLU A 568 -22.66 -36.40 20.63
N HIS A 569 -21.78 -35.51 20.17
CA HIS A 569 -22.13 -34.12 19.92
C HIS A 569 -21.56 -33.65 18.58
N LYS A 570 -22.33 -32.80 17.90
CA LYS A 570 -21.87 -32.05 16.74
C LYS A 570 -21.44 -30.66 17.20
N VAL A 571 -20.15 -30.36 17.07
CA VAL A 571 -19.58 -29.06 17.41
C VAL A 571 -19.34 -28.25 16.15
N GLU A 572 -19.86 -27.03 16.08
CA GLU A 572 -19.70 -26.15 14.93
C GLU A 572 -19.05 -24.82 15.34
N PHE A 573 -18.07 -24.38 14.56
CA PHE A 573 -17.61 -22.99 14.58
C PHE A 573 -18.09 -22.27 13.33
N LYS A 574 -18.76 -21.13 13.48
CA LYS A 574 -19.24 -20.29 12.36
C LYS A 574 -18.67 -18.88 12.49
N PHE A 575 -18.16 -18.34 11.38
CA PHE A 575 -17.63 -16.99 11.34
C PHE A 575 -18.73 -16.00 10.94
N GLU A 576 -19.28 -15.32 11.93
CA GLU A 576 -20.45 -14.44 11.85
C GLU A 576 -20.15 -13.06 12.47
N PRO A 577 -19.19 -12.29 11.93
CA PRO A 577 -18.79 -11.00 12.50
C PRO A 577 -19.93 -9.98 12.47
N SER A 578 -20.30 -9.47 13.65
CA SER A 578 -21.39 -8.49 13.81
C SER A 578 -21.12 -7.17 13.07
N SER A 579 -19.85 -6.76 13.01
CA SER A 579 -19.36 -5.57 12.30
C SER A 579 -19.64 -5.62 10.80
N TYR A 580 -19.49 -6.79 10.18
CA TYR A 580 -19.80 -7.02 8.77
C TYR A 580 -21.29 -6.85 8.48
N TYR A 581 -22.15 -7.60 9.18
CA TYR A 581 -23.59 -7.56 8.91
C TYR A 581 -24.22 -6.22 9.23
N THR A 582 -23.75 -5.54 10.28
CA THR A 582 -24.18 -4.18 10.60
C THR A 582 -23.68 -3.19 9.55
N GLY A 583 -22.41 -3.32 9.15
CA GLY A 583 -21.80 -2.54 8.09
C GLY A 583 -22.56 -2.62 6.78
N GLU A 584 -22.94 -3.83 6.34
CA GLU A 584 -23.67 -4.05 5.08
C GLU A 584 -25.03 -3.36 5.07
N LYS A 585 -25.75 -3.37 6.19
CA LYS A 585 -27.03 -2.64 6.32
C LYS A 585 -26.82 -1.13 6.15
N ILE A 586 -25.78 -0.57 6.77
CA ILE A 586 -25.45 0.85 6.65
C ILE A 586 -24.94 1.19 5.24
N ALA A 587 -24.11 0.32 4.64
CA ALA A 587 -23.59 0.47 3.28
C ALA A 587 -24.71 0.48 2.24
N LEU A 588 -25.70 -0.40 2.40
CA LEU A 588 -26.89 -0.43 1.57
C LEU A 588 -27.69 0.86 1.69
N ALA A 589 -27.97 1.31 2.91
CA ALA A 589 -28.66 2.59 3.13
C ALA A 589 -27.90 3.78 2.53
N GLY A 590 -26.57 3.81 2.70
CA GLY A 590 -25.68 4.80 2.11
C GLY A 590 -25.70 4.80 0.59
N SER A 591 -25.66 3.62 -0.02
CA SER A 591 -25.74 3.44 -1.48
C SER A 591 -27.07 3.95 -2.02
N ILE A 592 -28.19 3.62 -1.36
CA ILE A 592 -29.51 4.12 -1.74
C ILE A 592 -29.55 5.66 -1.65
N LEU A 593 -29.06 6.25 -0.55
CA LEU A 593 -29.01 7.70 -0.39
C LEU A 593 -28.16 8.37 -1.47
N LEU A 594 -27.03 7.77 -1.86
CA LEU A 594 -26.17 8.27 -2.91
C LEU A 594 -26.86 8.23 -4.27
N TYR A 595 -27.51 7.12 -4.61
CA TYR A 595 -28.27 7.01 -5.88
C TYR A 595 -29.48 7.95 -5.92
N LEU A 596 -30.21 8.09 -4.81
CA LEU A 596 -31.32 9.05 -4.71
C LEU A 596 -30.81 10.49 -4.83
N GLY A 597 -29.68 10.82 -4.20
CA GLY A 597 -29.04 12.13 -4.31
C GLY A 597 -28.63 12.43 -5.75
N PHE A 598 -27.95 11.47 -6.41
CA PHE A 598 -27.56 11.61 -7.81
C PHE A 598 -28.78 11.74 -8.75
N GLY A 599 -29.77 10.87 -8.59
CA GLY A 599 -31.02 10.91 -9.35
C GLY A 599 -31.79 12.21 -9.13
N GLY A 600 -31.83 12.71 -7.90
CA GLY A 600 -32.44 14.00 -7.55
C GLY A 600 -31.74 15.17 -8.22
N ILE A 601 -30.40 15.21 -8.22
CA ILE A 601 -29.61 16.24 -8.92
C ILE A 601 -29.88 16.18 -10.42
N MET A 602 -29.82 14.99 -11.04
CA MET A 602 -30.12 14.84 -12.47
C MET A 602 -31.54 15.29 -12.81
N PHE A 603 -32.53 14.91 -11.98
CA PHE A 603 -33.92 15.32 -12.17
C PHE A 603 -34.09 16.85 -12.11
N LEU A 604 -33.47 17.49 -11.11
CA LEU A 604 -33.49 18.95 -10.98
C LEU A 604 -32.82 19.64 -12.17
N GLN A 605 -31.71 19.10 -12.66
CA GLN A 605 -30.97 19.66 -13.80
C GLN A 605 -31.71 19.48 -15.13
N VAL A 606 -32.34 18.32 -15.35
CA VAL A 606 -33.23 18.11 -16.51
C VAL A 606 -34.45 19.04 -16.45
N ARG A 607 -34.99 19.28 -15.25
CA ARG A 607 -36.11 20.22 -15.07
C ARG A 607 -35.70 21.67 -15.27
N SER A 608 -34.51 22.09 -14.83
CA SER A 608 -34.03 23.44 -15.08
C SER A 608 -33.82 23.69 -16.58
N ILE A 609 -33.25 22.73 -17.30
CA ILE A 609 -33.09 22.81 -18.77
C ILE A 609 -34.45 22.93 -19.48
N LYS A 610 -35.50 22.29 -18.97
CA LYS A 610 -36.85 22.39 -19.53
C LYS A 610 -37.55 23.72 -19.21
N ASN A 611 -37.16 24.40 -18.13
CA ASN A 611 -37.76 25.67 -17.70
C ASN A 611 -37.06 26.90 -18.30
N ASP A 612 -35.87 26.74 -18.88
CA ASP A 612 -35.24 27.76 -19.72
C ASP A 612 -35.85 27.70 -21.14
N GLU A 613 -37.07 28.22 -21.31
CA GLU A 613 -37.62 28.52 -22.64
C GLU A 613 -36.77 29.61 -23.33
N PRO A 614 -36.61 29.55 -24.67
CA PRO A 614 -35.78 30.51 -25.39
C PRO A 614 -36.40 31.90 -25.28
N VAL A 615 -35.59 32.87 -24.84
CA VAL A 615 -35.92 34.30 -24.90
C VAL A 615 -36.43 34.61 -26.31
N GLU A 616 -37.69 35.05 -26.41
CA GLU A 616 -38.29 35.49 -27.68
C GLU A 616 -37.35 36.46 -28.38
N GLU A 617 -36.94 36.08 -29.59
CA GLU A 617 -36.26 36.95 -30.53
C GLU A 617 -37.13 38.19 -30.74
N VAL A 618 -36.69 39.34 -30.22
CA VAL A 618 -37.33 40.62 -30.49
C VAL A 618 -37.25 40.86 -32.00
N GLN A 619 -38.35 40.59 -32.71
CA GLN A 619 -38.48 40.81 -34.14
C GLN A 619 -38.12 42.27 -34.47
N GLU A 620 -37.04 42.45 -35.22
CA GLU A 620 -36.73 43.72 -35.89
C GLU A 620 -37.90 44.12 -36.79
N LYS A 621 -38.53 45.26 -36.49
CA LYS A 621 -39.54 45.86 -37.36
C LYS A 621 -38.91 46.23 -38.71
N PRO A 622 -39.52 45.86 -39.85
CA PRO A 622 -38.96 46.15 -41.15
C PRO A 622 -39.08 47.65 -41.50
N VAL A 623 -37.97 48.23 -41.93
CA VAL A 623 -37.88 49.59 -42.47
C VAL A 623 -38.71 49.68 -43.76
N LYS A 624 -39.78 50.48 -43.74
CA LYS A 624 -40.58 50.81 -44.93
C LYS A 624 -39.73 51.59 -45.95
N LYS A 625 -39.44 50.96 -47.09
CA LYS A 625 -39.02 51.63 -48.33
C LYS A 625 -40.10 52.62 -48.78
N ARG A 626 -39.79 53.92 -48.83
CA ARG A 626 -40.58 54.91 -49.57
C ARG A 626 -40.04 55.04 -50.99
N SER A 627 -40.78 54.53 -51.97
CA SER A 627 -40.59 54.80 -53.40
C SER A 627 -41.19 56.15 -53.79
N LYS A 628 -40.43 56.89 -54.61
CA LYS A 628 -40.78 58.16 -55.27
C LYS A 628 -42.04 58.05 -56.14
N VAL A 629 -42.92 59.06 -56.11
CA VAL A 629 -43.65 59.56 -57.30
C VAL A 629 -43.77 61.09 -57.24
N LYS A 630 -43.57 61.71 -58.42
CA LYS A 630 -43.45 63.12 -58.78
C LYS A 630 -44.78 63.90 -58.82
N LYS A 631 -44.64 65.23 -58.60
CA LYS A 631 -45.28 66.40 -59.25
C LYS A 631 -46.80 66.40 -59.56
N LYS A 632 -47.51 67.42 -59.02
CA LYS A 632 -48.20 68.46 -59.85
C LYS A 632 -48.65 69.68 -59.02
N ASN A 633 -48.29 70.86 -59.54
CA ASN A 633 -48.88 72.21 -59.46
C ASN A 633 -50.41 72.23 -59.18
N THR A 634 -51.10 73.25 -58.67
CA THR A 634 -50.90 74.71 -58.47
C THR A 634 -52.14 75.22 -57.71
N LYS A 635 -51.99 76.16 -56.77
CA LYS A 635 -52.60 77.51 -56.80
C LYS A 635 -52.05 78.36 -55.67
#